data_AF-M4CPL2-F1
#
_entry.id   AF-M4CPL2-F1
#
_cell.length_a   1.000
_cell.length_b   1.000
_cell.length_c   1.000
_cell.angle_alpha   90.00
_cell.angle_beta   90.00
_cell.angle_gamma   90.00
#
_symmetry.space_group_name_H-M   'P 1'
#
loop_
_entity.id
_entity.type
_entity.pdbx_description
1 polymer ?
#
loop_
_entity_poly.entity_id
_entity_poly.type
_entity_poly.pdbx_seq_one_letter_code
_entity_poly.pdbx_strand_id
1 'polypeptide(L)'
;MGLAQHKKNVLHILLLLFCMSIIILLLLVPETKHSLTTFRQNNKNNNYVPPFTFLIKVLTFNRLHSLSRCLRSLSSAEYGVSGDRGRVHLHVYIDHFSLDQNDTTVEDSLRSTKEILDFVDKFEWRFGEKLVHYRTGNAGLQGQWLEAWWPSSDHEFAFVVEDDLEVSPLYFGFLERVIRDYYYDASSFNPSIYGASLQRPWLVPGENGNKLQVDPKTNIFLYQLVGTWGQLLFPKPWKEFRLWYDEHKSKDKKPYLSGMVTDEWYRALEERIWTPWFIKFVHSRGYFNIYTNFPNESALSVSHRDAGVNYRETVGPDSQLLNQSFTGSDFLKLQPLTNLKWYDYCFGEVVTGRVVRSLNELGTILPSVQRDKTIVLVSLFDADEMFIRNLLCHFESINTRNHIFIGPRSELLYDLSRRGHPVIDADMFIKSDSVKEALSSAYVVMKCLELGYSIWVFSSNALLVDEDLILLDSIRSGYDFYIGESSGVLIVLSSPVSRKLWRNELMPSIVSSATKNPSPEHGLDFIQLVKELLEQKGKKVKTVETMSIAENTNAESVNQWLEDDKPVVYWSPEVGSNIIQTKLAELNLWLIDDDLSCKAVICHSL
;
A
#
# COMPACT_ATOMS: atom_id res chain seq x y z
N MET A 1 -52.21 -36.27 0.17
CA MET A 1 -52.05 -34.81 0.30
C MET A 1 -51.01 -34.35 1.34
N GLY A 2 -50.55 -35.18 2.30
CA GLY A 2 -49.60 -34.74 3.34
C GLY A 2 -48.14 -34.53 2.92
N LEU A 3 -47.62 -35.26 1.92
CA LEU A 3 -46.19 -35.19 1.55
C LEU A 3 -45.81 -33.92 0.76
N ALA A 4 -46.75 -33.34 0.01
CA ALA A 4 -46.51 -32.12 -0.78
C ALA A 4 -46.48 -30.86 0.09
N GLN A 5 -47.28 -30.81 1.15
CA GLN A 5 -47.31 -29.72 2.11
C GLN A 5 -45.98 -29.63 2.89
N HIS A 6 -45.38 -30.78 3.22
CA HIS A 6 -44.14 -30.84 3.99
C HIS A 6 -42.93 -30.33 3.21
N LYS A 7 -42.84 -30.63 1.90
CA LYS A 7 -41.78 -30.09 1.02
C LYS A 7 -41.89 -28.58 0.80
N LYS A 8 -43.13 -28.05 0.70
CA LYS A 8 -43.36 -26.60 0.58
C LYS A 8 -42.90 -25.85 1.84
N ASN A 9 -43.18 -26.39 3.03
CA ASN A 9 -42.75 -25.77 4.29
C ASN A 9 -41.23 -25.82 4.47
N VAL A 10 -40.56 -26.91 4.07
CA VAL A 10 -39.09 -27.00 4.13
C VAL A 10 -38.43 -26.01 3.17
N LEU A 11 -38.97 -25.82 1.97
CA LEU A 11 -38.45 -24.84 1.01
C LEU A 11 -38.59 -23.40 1.51
N HIS A 12 -39.71 -23.05 2.18
CA HIS A 12 -39.89 -21.73 2.77
C HIS A 12 -38.92 -21.50 3.93
N ILE A 13 -38.64 -22.51 4.76
CA ILE A 13 -37.67 -22.40 5.86
C ILE A 13 -36.24 -22.23 5.31
N LEU A 14 -35.87 -22.96 4.26
CA LEU A 14 -34.57 -22.81 3.58
C LEU A 14 -34.40 -21.42 2.95
N LEU A 15 -35.44 -20.90 2.29
CA LEU A 15 -35.43 -19.54 1.75
C LEU A 15 -35.30 -18.49 2.85
N LEU A 16 -35.99 -18.68 3.98
CA LEU A 16 -35.93 -17.76 5.10
C LEU A 16 -34.56 -17.77 5.78
N LEU A 17 -33.94 -18.95 5.92
CA LEU A 17 -32.56 -19.11 6.41
C LEU A 17 -31.55 -18.48 5.45
N PHE A 18 -31.74 -18.61 4.14
CA PHE A 18 -30.90 -17.99 3.12
C PHE A 18 -31.04 -16.45 3.11
N CYS A 19 -32.25 -15.91 3.26
CA CYS A 19 -32.47 -14.48 3.40
C CYS A 19 -31.86 -13.95 4.70
N MET A 20 -32.00 -14.67 5.81
CA MET A 20 -31.37 -14.30 7.08
C MET A 20 -29.85 -14.37 7.00
N SER A 21 -29.26 -15.34 6.28
CA SER A 21 -27.81 -15.39 6.07
C SER A 21 -27.32 -14.23 5.21
N ILE A 22 -28.08 -13.81 4.19
CA ILE A 22 -27.73 -12.62 3.37
C ILE A 22 -27.84 -11.35 4.21
N ILE A 23 -28.87 -11.19 5.03
CA ILE A 23 -29.03 -10.03 5.92
C ILE A 23 -27.90 -10.00 6.96
N ILE A 24 -27.53 -11.14 7.54
CA ILE A 24 -26.39 -11.26 8.45
C ILE A 24 -25.08 -10.96 7.70
N LEU A 25 -24.91 -11.41 6.45
CA LEU A 25 -23.75 -11.09 5.64
C LEU A 25 -23.68 -9.58 5.36
N LEU A 26 -24.80 -8.94 5.01
CA LEU A 26 -24.90 -7.49 4.77
C LEU A 26 -24.70 -6.67 6.04
N LEU A 27 -25.07 -7.20 7.23
CA LEU A 27 -24.81 -6.58 8.54
C LEU A 27 -23.39 -6.85 9.06
N LEU A 28 -22.72 -7.90 8.55
CA LEU A 28 -21.33 -8.27 8.90
C LEU A 28 -20.31 -7.70 7.91
N VAL A 29 -20.70 -7.15 6.76
CA VAL A 29 -19.82 -6.31 5.96
C VAL A 29 -19.43 -5.13 6.84
N PRO A 30 -18.18 -5.02 7.30
CA PRO A 30 -17.76 -3.85 8.03
C PRO A 30 -17.78 -2.72 7.02
N GLU A 31 -18.68 -1.75 7.17
CA GLU A 31 -18.44 -0.42 6.63
C GLU A 31 -17.21 0.15 7.35
N THR A 32 -16.04 -0.20 6.83
CA THR A 32 -14.73 0.39 7.16
C THR A 32 -14.78 1.92 7.12
N LYS A 33 -15.73 2.48 6.35
CA LYS A 33 -16.03 3.90 6.20
C LYS A 33 -16.48 4.59 7.51
N HIS A 34 -17.29 3.93 8.34
CA HIS A 34 -17.77 4.52 9.59
C HIS A 34 -16.70 4.52 10.70
N SER A 35 -15.82 3.51 10.72
CA SER A 35 -14.78 3.35 11.76
C SER A 35 -13.75 4.49 11.77
N LEU A 36 -13.31 4.95 10.59
CA LEU A 36 -12.34 6.04 10.44
C LEU A 36 -12.90 7.40 10.90
N THR A 37 -14.17 7.67 10.63
CA THR A 37 -14.84 8.91 11.09
C THR A 37 -15.08 8.89 12.59
N THR A 38 -15.48 7.75 13.17
CA THR A 38 -15.63 7.61 14.63
C THR A 38 -14.31 7.70 15.40
N PHE A 39 -13.20 7.14 14.88
CA PHE A 39 -11.89 7.25 15.54
C PHE A 39 -11.43 8.72 15.60
N ARG A 40 -11.60 9.45 14.49
CA ARG A 40 -11.25 10.88 14.42
C ARG A 40 -12.17 11.79 15.24
N GLN A 41 -13.44 11.42 15.44
CA GLN A 41 -14.39 12.16 16.27
C GLN A 41 -14.19 11.91 17.77
N ASN A 42 -13.89 10.68 18.20
CA ASN A 42 -13.68 10.38 19.63
C ASN A 42 -12.42 11.04 20.22
N ASN A 43 -11.35 11.24 19.44
CA ASN A 43 -10.11 11.84 19.93
C ASN A 43 -10.12 13.39 19.97
N LYS A 44 -11.12 14.07 19.39
CA LYS A 44 -11.19 15.54 19.45
C LYS A 44 -11.61 16.12 20.80
N ASN A 45 -12.20 15.30 21.68
CA ASN A 45 -12.84 15.77 22.92
C ASN A 45 -12.11 15.42 24.22
N ASN A 46 -10.96 14.74 24.18
CA ASN A 46 -10.20 14.41 25.39
C ASN A 46 -8.69 14.64 25.19
N ASN A 47 -8.11 15.56 25.98
CA ASN A 47 -6.66 15.76 26.10
C ASN A 47 -5.94 14.58 26.77
N TYR A 48 -6.60 13.42 26.93
CA TYR A 48 -6.05 12.23 27.56
C TYR A 48 -5.95 11.11 26.53
N VAL A 49 -4.72 10.64 26.32
CA VAL A 49 -4.42 9.43 25.52
C VAL A 49 -5.16 8.25 26.18
N PRO A 50 -5.99 7.49 25.42
CA PRO A 50 -6.65 6.33 25.98
C PRO A 50 -5.62 5.36 26.58
N PRO A 51 -5.90 4.74 27.73
CA PRO A 51 -5.06 3.66 28.21
C PRO A 51 -5.04 2.54 27.17
N PHE A 52 -3.85 2.08 26.79
CA PHE A 52 -3.67 0.95 25.88
C PHE A 52 -2.99 -0.22 26.58
N THR A 53 -3.20 -1.41 26.04
CA THR A 53 -2.54 -2.66 26.46
C THR A 53 -1.36 -2.92 25.54
N PHE A 54 -0.19 -3.21 26.13
CA PHE A 54 1.01 -3.56 25.38
C PHE A 54 1.36 -5.02 25.61
N LEU A 55 1.31 -5.84 24.57
CA LEU A 55 1.59 -7.27 24.62
C LEU A 55 2.95 -7.55 24.01
N ILE A 56 3.89 -8.03 24.81
CA ILE A 56 5.16 -8.57 24.33
C ILE A 56 4.93 -10.05 23.98
N LYS A 57 5.18 -10.42 22.73
CA LYS A 57 5.06 -11.77 22.20
C LYS A 57 6.46 -12.31 21.93
N VAL A 58 6.91 -13.25 22.75
CA VAL A 58 8.21 -13.92 22.59
C VAL A 58 7.99 -15.26 21.90
N LEU A 59 8.62 -15.45 20.74
CA LEU A 59 8.59 -16.70 19.98
C LEU A 59 9.89 -17.47 20.22
N THR A 60 9.79 -18.73 20.65
CA THR A 60 10.97 -19.56 20.96
C THR A 60 10.73 -21.01 20.60
N PHE A 61 11.83 -21.74 20.40
CA PHE A 61 11.80 -23.17 20.14
C PHE A 61 12.68 -23.91 21.17
N ASN A 62 13.94 -24.16 20.85
CA ASN A 62 14.82 -25.05 21.62
C ASN A 62 16.15 -24.38 22.04
N ARG A 63 16.19 -23.04 22.14
CA ARG A 63 17.41 -22.26 22.43
C ARG A 63 17.34 -21.55 23.78
N LEU A 64 17.58 -22.29 24.86
CA LEU A 64 17.50 -21.74 26.23
C LEU A 64 18.41 -20.52 26.45
N HIS A 65 19.65 -20.54 25.96
CA HIS A 65 20.58 -19.42 26.16
C HIS A 65 20.09 -18.15 25.46
N SER A 66 19.65 -18.27 24.21
CA SER A 66 19.06 -17.18 23.42
C SER A 66 17.82 -16.63 24.13
N LEU A 67 16.87 -17.49 24.47
CA LEU A 67 15.65 -17.12 25.20
C LEU A 67 15.95 -16.41 26.51
N SER A 68 16.90 -16.91 27.29
CA SER A 68 17.34 -16.29 28.54
C SER A 68 17.89 -14.89 28.32
N ARG A 69 18.72 -14.67 27.29
CA ARG A 69 19.22 -13.34 26.92
C ARG A 69 18.08 -12.40 26.52
N CYS A 70 17.19 -12.86 25.64
CA CYS A 70 16.02 -12.10 25.18
C CYS A 70 15.12 -11.67 26.36
N LEU A 71 14.66 -12.61 27.19
CA LEU A 71 13.81 -12.32 28.35
C LEU A 71 14.49 -11.39 29.36
N ARG A 72 15.78 -11.59 29.65
CA ARG A 72 16.53 -10.69 30.54
C ARG A 72 16.58 -9.27 29.98
N SER A 73 16.86 -9.10 28.68
CA SER A 73 16.88 -7.76 28.05
C SER A 73 15.52 -7.07 28.14
N LEU A 74 14.42 -7.80 27.86
CA LEU A 74 13.05 -7.31 28.01
C LEU A 74 12.75 -6.89 29.45
N SER A 75 13.14 -7.69 30.45
CA SER A 75 12.89 -7.36 31.86
C SER A 75 13.71 -6.17 32.39
N SER A 76 14.86 -5.90 31.76
CA SER A 76 15.75 -4.80 32.12
C SER A 76 15.33 -3.44 31.56
N ALA A 77 14.33 -3.41 30.67
CA ALA A 77 13.90 -2.19 30.01
C ALA A 77 13.09 -1.23 30.90
N GLU A 78 13.02 0.02 30.45
CA GLU A 78 12.35 1.12 31.14
C GLU A 78 10.88 1.22 30.70
N TYR A 79 9.97 0.68 31.50
CA TYR A 79 8.52 0.69 31.20
C TYR A 79 7.74 1.88 31.81
N GLY A 80 8.39 2.67 32.67
CA GLY A 80 7.81 3.84 33.32
C GLY A 80 6.42 3.60 33.93
N VAL A 81 5.57 4.63 33.86
CA VAL A 81 4.21 4.62 34.44
C VAL A 81 3.33 3.50 33.88
N SER A 82 3.51 3.15 32.60
CA SER A 82 2.75 2.08 31.96
C SER A 82 3.09 0.71 32.55
N GLY A 83 4.38 0.47 32.83
CA GLY A 83 4.84 -0.71 33.57
C GLY A 83 4.36 -0.73 35.02
N ASP A 84 4.47 0.39 35.74
CA ASP A 84 4.02 0.50 37.14
C ASP A 84 2.52 0.22 37.32
N ARG A 85 1.73 0.45 36.26
CA ARG A 85 0.29 0.19 36.23
C ARG A 85 -0.09 -1.21 35.76
N GLY A 86 0.88 -2.09 35.52
CA GLY A 86 0.61 -3.48 35.14
C GLY A 86 0.06 -3.66 33.73
N ARG A 87 0.36 -2.75 32.79
CA ARG A 87 -0.23 -2.73 31.43
C ARG A 87 0.65 -3.34 30.34
N VAL A 88 1.80 -3.88 30.72
CA VAL A 88 2.77 -4.45 29.80
C VAL A 88 2.86 -5.95 30.07
N HIS A 89 2.16 -6.74 29.26
CA HIS A 89 2.01 -8.17 29.46
C HIS A 89 3.04 -8.94 28.62
N LEU A 90 3.51 -10.07 29.15
CA LEU A 90 4.47 -10.95 28.49
C LEU A 90 3.79 -12.27 28.14
N HIS A 91 3.82 -12.65 26.87
CA HIS A 91 3.38 -13.95 26.39
C HIS A 91 4.59 -14.67 25.77
N VAL A 92 4.92 -15.85 26.29
CA VAL A 92 6.01 -16.68 25.78
C VAL A 92 5.41 -17.88 25.04
N TYR A 93 5.63 -17.93 23.73
CA TYR A 93 5.19 -19.02 22.85
C TYR A 93 6.35 -19.97 22.63
N ILE A 94 6.21 -21.20 23.11
CA ILE A 94 7.21 -22.26 23.00
C ILE A 94 6.70 -23.26 21.97
N ASP A 95 7.37 -23.32 20.83
CA ASP A 95 7.07 -24.30 19.79
C ASP A 95 7.53 -25.70 20.19
N HIS A 96 6.82 -26.71 19.70
CA HIS A 96 7.19 -28.10 19.97
C HIS A 96 8.12 -28.64 18.87
N PHE A 97 8.90 -29.68 19.16
CA PHE A 97 9.72 -30.36 18.18
C PHE A 97 8.87 -31.30 17.32
N SER A 98 9.35 -31.69 16.14
CA SER A 98 8.63 -32.65 15.30
C SER A 98 8.71 -34.05 15.90
N LEU A 99 7.61 -34.82 15.83
CA LEU A 99 7.52 -36.20 16.29
C LEU A 99 7.70 -37.22 15.16
N ASP A 100 8.31 -36.82 14.05
CA ASP A 100 8.48 -37.69 12.89
C ASP A 100 9.28 -38.96 13.23
N GLN A 101 8.79 -40.10 12.73
CA GLN A 101 9.05 -41.46 13.25
C GLN A 101 10.51 -41.96 13.18
N ASN A 102 11.46 -41.19 12.66
CA ASN A 102 12.86 -41.58 12.48
C ASN A 102 13.85 -40.73 13.29
N ASP A 103 13.39 -39.89 14.22
CA ASP A 103 14.29 -38.98 14.94
C ASP A 103 14.84 -39.62 16.23
N THR A 104 16.14 -39.94 16.25
CA THR A 104 16.83 -40.48 17.43
C THR A 104 17.03 -39.44 18.54
N THR A 105 16.55 -38.21 18.37
CA THR A 105 16.80 -37.06 19.27
C THR A 105 15.61 -36.69 20.17
N VAL A 106 14.54 -37.49 20.20
CA VAL A 106 13.32 -37.17 20.97
C VAL A 106 13.59 -36.97 22.46
N GLU A 107 14.43 -37.81 23.08
CA GLU A 107 14.76 -37.68 24.51
C GLU A 107 15.56 -36.40 24.82
N ASP A 108 16.54 -36.06 23.98
CA ASP A 108 17.29 -34.81 24.10
C ASP A 108 16.39 -33.59 23.91
N SER A 109 15.45 -33.67 22.96
CA SER A 109 14.45 -32.63 22.68
C SER A 109 13.46 -32.46 23.82
N LEU A 110 13.01 -33.55 24.45
CA LEU A 110 12.19 -33.53 25.67
C LEU A 110 12.94 -32.89 26.85
N ARG A 111 14.23 -33.24 27.03
CA ARG A 111 15.07 -32.63 28.07
C ARG A 111 15.23 -31.13 27.84
N SER A 112 15.61 -30.72 26.63
CA SER A 112 15.78 -29.32 26.26
C SER A 112 14.48 -28.51 26.46
N THR A 113 13.34 -29.08 26.03
CA THR A 113 12.02 -28.46 26.23
C THR A 113 11.70 -28.30 27.71
N LYS A 114 11.97 -29.32 28.52
CA LYS A 114 11.77 -29.24 29.98
C LYS A 114 12.63 -28.16 30.62
N GLU A 115 13.89 -28.04 30.25
CA GLU A 115 14.78 -26.98 30.75
C GLU A 115 14.27 -25.58 30.40
N ILE A 116 13.72 -25.41 29.19
CA ILE A 116 13.09 -24.15 28.76
C ILE A 116 11.83 -23.85 29.57
N LEU A 117 10.93 -24.82 29.74
CA LEU A 117 9.72 -24.66 30.54
C LEU A 117 10.06 -24.34 32.00
N ASP A 118 10.98 -25.09 32.62
CA ASP A 118 11.44 -24.86 34.00
C ASP A 118 12.05 -23.46 34.18
N PHE A 119 12.74 -22.94 33.16
CA PHE A 119 13.28 -21.58 33.17
C PHE A 119 12.18 -20.52 33.05
N VAL A 120 11.29 -20.67 32.06
CA VAL A 120 10.21 -19.71 31.80
C VAL A 120 9.22 -19.64 32.95
N ASP A 121 8.89 -20.76 33.59
CA ASP A 121 7.99 -20.81 34.74
C ASP A 121 8.53 -20.00 35.92
N LYS A 122 9.84 -20.09 36.18
CA LYS A 122 10.53 -19.36 37.25
C LYS A 122 10.84 -17.91 36.90
N PHE A 123 10.76 -17.53 35.62
CA PHE A 123 11.06 -16.17 35.19
C PHE A 123 10.01 -15.17 35.71
N GLU A 124 10.43 -14.18 36.49
CA GLU A 124 9.52 -13.17 37.05
C GLU A 124 9.26 -12.03 36.07
N TRP A 125 7.99 -11.69 35.87
CA TRP A 125 7.58 -10.54 35.08
C TRP A 125 6.82 -9.55 35.95
N ARG A 126 7.36 -8.33 36.11
CA ARG A 126 6.87 -7.34 37.08
C ARG A 126 5.97 -6.24 36.50
N PHE A 127 5.78 -6.20 35.19
CA PHE A 127 5.13 -5.08 34.49
C PHE A 127 3.69 -5.36 34.02
N GLY A 128 3.19 -6.57 34.28
CA GLY A 128 1.87 -7.05 33.87
C GLY A 128 1.75 -8.56 34.03
N GLU A 129 0.81 -9.17 33.32
CA GLU A 129 0.60 -10.61 33.33
C GLU A 129 1.67 -11.35 32.52
N LYS A 130 2.09 -12.54 32.99
CA LYS A 130 2.92 -13.49 32.24
C LYS A 130 2.09 -14.70 31.85
N LEU A 131 2.02 -15.00 30.55
CA LEU A 131 1.37 -16.20 30.01
C LEU A 131 2.36 -17.05 29.23
N VAL A 132 2.28 -18.37 29.41
CA VAL A 132 3.11 -19.36 28.72
C VAL A 132 2.21 -20.18 27.80
N HIS A 133 2.52 -20.16 26.51
CA HIS A 133 1.82 -20.89 25.47
C HIS A 133 2.73 -21.98 24.92
N TYR A 134 2.62 -23.19 25.47
CA TYR A 134 3.37 -24.35 24.98
C TYR A 134 2.52 -25.14 23.98
N ARG A 135 3.06 -25.35 22.77
CA ARG A 135 2.34 -26.01 21.67
C ARG A 135 2.36 -27.53 21.81
N THR A 136 1.31 -28.17 21.31
CA THR A 136 1.22 -29.64 21.23
C THR A 136 1.90 -30.23 19.99
N GLY A 137 2.34 -29.41 19.05
CA GLY A 137 3.03 -29.82 17.83
C GLY A 137 3.85 -28.67 17.25
N ASN A 138 4.76 -29.00 16.33
CA ASN A 138 5.61 -28.02 15.67
C ASN A 138 4.78 -27.18 14.69
N ALA A 139 4.61 -25.89 15.00
CA ALA A 139 3.94 -24.93 14.12
C ALA A 139 4.91 -24.34 13.08
N GLY A 140 6.21 -24.34 13.37
CA GLY A 140 7.23 -23.73 12.53
C GLY A 140 7.18 -22.20 12.56
N LEU A 141 8.18 -21.56 11.94
CA LEU A 141 8.37 -20.10 12.03
C LEU A 141 7.14 -19.31 11.56
N GLN A 142 6.58 -19.68 10.41
CA GLN A 142 5.38 -19.02 9.88
C GLN A 142 4.16 -19.21 10.78
N GLY A 143 3.89 -20.43 11.26
CA GLY A 143 2.76 -20.70 12.16
C GLY A 143 2.89 -19.95 13.49
N GLN A 144 4.09 -19.92 14.06
CA GLN A 144 4.36 -19.16 15.29
C GLN A 144 4.01 -17.69 15.16
N TRP A 145 4.43 -17.02 14.08
CA TRP A 145 4.12 -15.61 13.83
C TRP A 145 2.62 -15.37 13.59
N LEU A 146 1.98 -16.18 12.74
CA LEU A 146 0.57 -16.00 12.37
C LEU A 146 -0.40 -16.24 13.54
N GLU A 147 -0.02 -17.10 14.48
CA GLU A 147 -0.85 -17.45 15.64
C GLU A 147 -0.47 -16.68 16.91
N ALA A 148 0.60 -15.89 16.89
CA ALA A 148 1.09 -15.15 18.06
C ALA A 148 0.07 -14.13 18.61
N TRP A 149 -0.79 -13.59 17.73
CA TRP A 149 -1.68 -12.51 18.11
C TRP A 149 -2.90 -12.35 17.21
N TRP A 150 -4.06 -12.18 17.85
CA TRP A 150 -5.27 -11.64 17.25
C TRP A 150 -5.77 -10.47 18.12
N PRO A 151 -5.83 -9.23 17.59
CA PRO A 151 -6.21 -8.08 18.38
C PRO A 151 -7.67 -8.15 18.83
N SER A 152 -7.86 -8.09 20.15
CA SER A 152 -9.18 -8.03 20.77
C SER A 152 -9.78 -6.61 20.76
N SER A 153 -8.96 -5.60 20.51
CA SER A 153 -9.29 -4.17 20.63
C SER A 153 -8.38 -3.32 19.75
N ASP A 154 -8.85 -2.13 19.35
CA ASP A 154 -8.04 -1.08 18.69
C ASP A 154 -7.03 -0.41 19.66
N HIS A 155 -7.12 -0.72 20.96
CA HIS A 155 -6.22 -0.23 22.01
C HIS A 155 -5.31 -1.33 22.56
N GLU A 156 -5.13 -2.41 21.81
CA GLU A 156 -4.19 -3.49 22.11
C GLU A 156 -3.12 -3.53 21.02
N PHE A 157 -1.86 -3.47 21.42
CA PHE A 157 -0.71 -3.49 20.51
C PHE A 157 0.18 -4.68 20.84
N ALA A 158 0.75 -5.32 19.81
CA ALA A 158 1.68 -6.42 19.99
C ALA A 158 3.08 -6.03 19.54
N PHE A 159 4.06 -6.23 20.41
CA PHE A 159 5.48 -6.18 20.08
C PHE A 159 6.02 -7.60 20.05
N VAL A 160 6.44 -8.05 18.86
CA VAL A 160 6.86 -9.44 18.62
C VAL A 160 8.37 -9.51 18.52
N VAL A 161 8.95 -10.46 19.24
CA VAL A 161 10.39 -10.76 19.27
C VAL A 161 10.63 -12.26 19.22
N GLU A 162 11.69 -12.66 18.53
CA GLU A 162 12.20 -14.03 18.54
C GLU A 162 13.23 -14.21 19.69
N ASP A 163 13.51 -15.44 20.07
CA ASP A 163 14.41 -15.76 21.18
C ASP A 163 15.88 -15.37 20.94
N ASP A 164 16.30 -15.16 19.70
CA ASP A 164 17.66 -14.72 19.36
C ASP A 164 17.85 -13.20 19.47
N LEU A 165 16.78 -12.44 19.76
CA LEU A 165 16.85 -10.99 19.86
C LEU A 165 17.35 -10.51 21.23
N GLU A 166 17.91 -9.30 21.23
CA GLU A 166 18.20 -8.51 22.42
C GLU A 166 17.72 -7.09 22.20
N VAL A 167 16.96 -6.53 23.16
CA VAL A 167 16.39 -5.19 23.06
C VAL A 167 17.06 -4.18 23.99
N SER A 168 17.11 -2.94 23.54
CA SER A 168 17.67 -1.82 24.29
C SER A 168 16.78 -1.50 25.49
N PRO A 169 17.31 -1.09 26.66
CA PRO A 169 16.49 -0.61 27.76
C PRO A 169 15.53 0.54 27.39
N LEU A 170 15.83 1.27 26.31
CA LEU A 170 15.07 2.42 25.82
C LEU A 170 13.91 2.06 24.88
N TYR A 171 13.79 0.79 24.48
CA TYR A 171 12.91 0.37 23.39
C TYR A 171 11.44 0.70 23.66
N PHE A 172 10.96 0.41 24.88
CA PHE A 172 9.55 0.58 25.24
C PHE A 172 9.18 2.06 25.22
N GLY A 173 10.01 2.93 25.79
CA GLY A 173 9.77 4.37 25.78
C GLY A 173 9.68 4.95 24.37
N PHE A 174 10.45 4.42 23.41
CA PHE A 174 10.31 4.78 22.00
C PHE A 174 8.96 4.32 21.41
N LEU A 175 8.60 3.04 21.59
CA LEU A 175 7.35 2.48 21.05
C LEU A 175 6.10 3.13 21.67
N GLU A 176 6.12 3.43 22.97
CA GLU A 176 5.06 4.16 23.66
C GLU A 176 4.85 5.55 23.04
N ARG A 177 5.95 6.27 22.72
CA ARG A 177 5.86 7.55 22.01
C ARG A 177 5.31 7.39 20.60
N VAL A 178 5.71 6.36 19.86
CA VAL A 178 5.16 6.07 18.52
C VAL A 178 3.65 5.86 18.58
N ILE A 179 3.16 5.04 19.51
CA ILE A 179 1.72 4.79 19.69
C ILE A 179 1.01 6.10 20.03
N ARG A 180 1.54 6.88 20.97
CA ARG A 180 0.90 8.13 21.39
C ARG A 180 0.87 9.17 20.26
N ASP A 181 2.02 9.43 19.65
CA ASP A 181 2.25 10.58 18.79
C ASP A 181 1.88 10.29 17.32
N TYR A 182 1.81 9.03 16.89
CA TYR A 182 1.44 8.66 15.51
C TYR A 182 0.16 7.82 15.39
N TYR A 183 -0.27 7.12 16.44
CA TYR A 183 -1.54 6.36 16.41
C TYR A 183 -2.70 7.12 17.06
N TYR A 184 -2.50 7.71 18.24
CA TYR A 184 -3.59 8.40 18.96
C TYR A 184 -3.73 9.88 18.60
N ASP A 185 -2.65 10.59 18.32
CA ASP A 185 -2.71 11.99 17.90
C ASP A 185 -3.41 12.12 16.53
N ALA A 186 -4.60 12.72 16.52
CA ALA A 186 -5.41 12.88 15.31
C ALA A 186 -4.76 13.76 14.23
N SER A 187 -3.80 14.63 14.60
CA SER A 187 -3.06 15.47 13.65
C SER A 187 -1.98 14.68 12.89
N SER A 188 -1.48 13.61 13.52
CA SER A 188 -0.43 12.76 12.99
C SER A 188 -0.93 11.36 12.62
N PHE A 189 -2.18 11.00 12.91
CA PHE A 189 -2.73 9.69 12.55
C PHE A 189 -2.82 9.52 11.04
N ASN A 190 -2.22 8.46 10.53
CA ASN A 190 -2.35 8.03 9.15
C ASN A 190 -2.69 6.53 9.10
N PRO A 191 -3.81 6.14 8.46
CA PRO A 191 -4.25 4.75 8.42
C PRO A 191 -3.36 3.85 7.56
N SER A 192 -2.42 4.40 6.78
CA SER A 192 -1.42 3.66 6.01
C SER A 192 -0.17 3.30 6.83
N ILE A 193 -0.16 3.49 8.15
CA ILE A 193 0.94 3.06 9.03
C ILE A 193 0.54 1.76 9.74
N TYR A 194 1.37 0.72 9.62
CA TYR A 194 1.08 -0.58 10.22
C TYR A 194 1.84 -0.91 11.50
N GLY A 195 2.82 -0.08 11.86
CA GLY A 195 3.64 -0.35 13.03
C GLY A 195 4.96 0.41 13.06
N ALA A 196 5.89 -0.14 13.85
CA ALA A 196 7.27 0.32 13.92
C ALA A 196 8.24 -0.85 14.06
N SER A 197 9.39 -0.73 13.41
CA SER A 197 10.50 -1.65 13.52
C SER A 197 11.62 -1.04 14.37
N LEU A 198 12.23 -1.88 15.22
CA LEU A 198 13.35 -1.51 16.08
C LEU A 198 14.72 -1.92 15.54
N GLN A 199 14.74 -2.73 14.49
CA GLN A 199 15.97 -3.17 13.85
C GLN A 199 16.57 -2.02 13.02
N ARG A 200 17.88 -2.09 12.73
CA ARG A 200 18.49 -1.16 11.78
C ARG A 200 17.95 -1.38 10.35
N PRO A 201 17.66 -0.30 9.60
CA PRO A 201 17.35 -0.43 8.18
C PRO A 201 18.62 -0.82 7.42
N TRP A 202 18.55 -1.87 6.61
CA TRP A 202 19.76 -2.43 5.97
C TRP A 202 19.60 -2.79 4.48
N LEU A 203 18.37 -2.98 4.01
CA LEU A 203 18.08 -3.58 2.70
C LEU A 203 17.11 -2.70 1.89
N VAL A 204 17.43 -2.51 0.61
CA VAL A 204 16.45 -2.20 -0.44
C VAL A 204 16.08 -3.53 -1.10
N PRO A 205 14.84 -4.05 -0.94
CA PRO A 205 14.48 -5.41 -1.34
C PRO A 205 14.18 -5.58 -2.83
N GLY A 206 14.08 -4.49 -3.59
CA GLY A 206 13.95 -4.57 -5.04
C GLY A 206 15.19 -5.23 -5.69
N GLU A 207 15.00 -5.90 -6.83
CA GLU A 207 16.09 -6.46 -7.62
C GLU A 207 17.11 -5.37 -7.95
N ASN A 208 18.40 -5.67 -7.78
CA ASN A 208 19.53 -4.72 -7.84
C ASN A 208 19.58 -3.67 -6.71
N GLY A 209 18.74 -3.81 -5.68
CA GLY A 209 18.78 -3.00 -4.47
C GLY A 209 20.12 -3.15 -3.73
N ASN A 210 20.73 -2.01 -3.40
CA ASN A 210 21.97 -1.96 -2.62
C ASN A 210 21.68 -1.88 -1.13
N LYS A 211 22.74 -1.87 -0.32
CA LYS A 211 22.66 -1.50 1.10
C LYS A 211 21.94 -0.16 1.24
N LEU A 212 20.88 -0.14 2.03
CA LEU A 212 20.05 1.04 2.25
C LEU A 212 20.89 2.19 2.84
N GLN A 213 20.82 3.37 2.22
CA GLN A 213 21.54 4.58 2.62
C GLN A 213 20.55 5.64 3.10
N VAL A 214 20.45 5.85 4.40
CA VAL A 214 19.63 6.92 4.98
C VAL A 214 20.50 8.17 5.16
N ASP A 215 19.94 9.36 4.87
CA ASP A 215 20.59 10.62 5.23
C ASP A 215 20.93 10.60 6.75
N PRO A 216 22.20 10.81 7.15
CA PRO A 216 22.60 10.80 8.55
C PRO A 216 21.84 11.79 9.46
N LYS A 217 21.16 12.79 8.90
CA LYS A 217 20.31 13.75 9.63
C LYS A 217 18.88 13.23 9.84
N THR A 218 18.48 12.17 9.13
CA THR A 218 17.17 11.55 9.26
C THR A 218 17.25 10.48 10.33
N ASN A 219 16.71 10.76 11.52
CA ASN A 219 16.69 9.82 12.64
C ASN A 219 15.50 8.86 12.61
N ILE A 220 14.42 9.26 11.94
CA ILE A 220 13.16 8.52 11.85
C ILE A 220 12.52 8.79 10.49
N PHE A 221 11.97 7.74 9.88
CA PHE A 221 11.33 7.78 8.58
C PHE A 221 10.32 6.64 8.45
N LEU A 222 9.57 6.64 7.36
CA LEU A 222 8.64 5.57 7.01
C LEU A 222 9.15 4.77 5.82
N TYR A 223 8.99 3.46 5.87
CA TYR A 223 9.44 2.54 4.84
C TYR A 223 8.48 1.37 4.70
N GLN A 224 8.21 0.89 3.47
CA GLN A 224 7.26 -0.21 3.26
C GLN A 224 7.76 -1.55 3.83
N LEU A 225 9.07 -1.78 3.90
CA LEU A 225 9.62 -3.06 4.37
C LEU A 225 9.28 -3.32 5.83
N VAL A 226 9.00 -4.59 6.15
CA VAL A 226 8.72 -5.03 7.52
C VAL A 226 10.01 -5.32 8.28
N GLY A 227 10.01 -5.00 9.58
CA GLY A 227 11.06 -5.42 10.48
C GLY A 227 10.82 -6.85 10.93
N THR A 228 11.81 -7.73 10.82
CA THR A 228 11.73 -9.10 11.36
C THR A 228 12.35 -9.20 12.74
N TRP A 229 13.13 -8.19 13.17
CA TRP A 229 13.85 -8.17 14.45
C TRP A 229 13.35 -7.07 15.38
N GLY A 230 12.19 -7.30 16.01
CA GLY A 230 11.56 -6.37 16.95
C GLY A 230 10.54 -5.47 16.27
N GLN A 231 9.37 -6.04 15.95
CA GLN A 231 8.29 -5.37 15.25
C GLN A 231 7.13 -5.07 16.20
N LEU A 232 6.74 -3.81 16.30
CA LEU A 232 5.46 -3.38 16.85
C LEU A 232 4.40 -3.47 15.76
N LEU A 233 3.30 -4.17 16.03
CA LEU A 233 2.16 -4.33 15.14
C LEU A 233 0.98 -3.51 15.63
N PHE A 234 0.38 -2.73 14.73
CA PHE A 234 -0.88 -2.05 15.00
C PHE A 234 -2.08 -3.01 14.78
N PRO A 235 -3.16 -2.88 15.57
CA PRO A 235 -4.23 -3.86 15.60
C PRO A 235 -4.97 -3.98 14.27
N LYS A 236 -5.43 -2.87 13.68
CA LYS A 236 -6.21 -2.93 12.43
C LYS A 236 -5.41 -3.52 11.25
N PRO A 237 -4.19 -3.03 10.95
CA PRO A 237 -3.43 -3.55 9.80
C PRO A 237 -3.03 -5.01 9.96
N TRP A 238 -2.68 -5.46 11.17
CA TRP A 238 -2.39 -6.88 11.41
C TRP A 238 -3.62 -7.77 11.24
N LYS A 239 -4.79 -7.33 11.73
CA LYS A 239 -6.04 -8.07 11.57
C LYS A 239 -6.42 -8.20 10.09
N GLU A 240 -6.26 -7.11 9.34
CA GLU A 240 -6.47 -7.12 7.89
C GLU A 240 -5.50 -8.08 7.19
N PHE A 241 -4.21 -8.05 7.54
CA PHE A 241 -3.22 -8.98 7.01
C PHE A 241 -3.63 -10.44 7.25
N ARG A 242 -4.05 -10.80 8.46
CA ARG A 242 -4.43 -12.19 8.78
C ARG A 242 -5.61 -12.67 7.93
N LEU A 243 -6.62 -11.82 7.75
CA LEU A 243 -7.76 -12.11 6.87
C LEU A 243 -7.33 -12.24 5.40
N TRP A 244 -6.51 -11.32 4.91
CA TRP A 244 -5.95 -11.36 3.56
C TRP A 244 -5.12 -12.64 3.34
N TYR A 245 -4.27 -13.00 4.29
CA TYR A 245 -3.44 -14.20 4.24
C TYR A 245 -4.30 -15.47 4.17
N ASP A 246 -5.32 -15.60 5.04
CA ASP A 246 -6.17 -16.78 5.08
C ASP A 246 -6.95 -16.93 3.75
N GLU A 247 -7.47 -15.82 3.20
CA GLU A 247 -8.13 -15.82 1.89
C GLU A 247 -7.18 -16.26 0.77
N HIS A 248 -5.99 -15.69 0.69
CA HIS A 248 -5.04 -15.98 -0.39
C HIS A 248 -4.50 -17.40 -0.28
N LYS A 249 -4.12 -17.83 0.93
CA LYS A 249 -3.61 -19.17 1.18
C LYS A 249 -4.67 -20.24 0.87
N SER A 250 -5.95 -19.98 1.15
CA SER A 250 -7.05 -20.91 0.83
C SER A 250 -7.26 -21.13 -0.67
N LYS A 251 -6.83 -20.17 -1.50
CA LYS A 251 -6.88 -20.23 -2.97
C LYS A 251 -5.57 -20.78 -3.57
N ASP A 252 -4.71 -21.39 -2.76
CA ASP A 252 -3.36 -21.88 -3.10
C ASP A 252 -2.47 -20.81 -3.77
N LYS A 253 -2.70 -19.54 -3.43
CA LYS A 253 -1.82 -18.46 -3.90
C LYS A 253 -0.48 -18.53 -3.20
N LYS A 254 0.52 -17.92 -3.83
CA LYS A 254 1.86 -17.71 -3.27
C LYS A 254 2.12 -16.21 -3.17
N PRO A 255 2.95 -15.77 -2.22
CA PRO A 255 3.22 -14.35 -1.98
C PRO A 255 4.30 -13.81 -2.92
N TYR A 256 4.33 -14.26 -4.18
CA TYR A 256 5.33 -13.82 -5.13
C TYR A 256 5.10 -12.38 -5.56
N LEU A 257 6.18 -11.62 -5.58
CA LEU A 257 6.23 -10.23 -6.02
C LEU A 257 7.51 -10.07 -6.85
N SER A 258 7.36 -10.16 -8.18
CA SER A 258 8.51 -10.12 -9.10
C SER A 258 9.31 -8.83 -8.92
N GLY A 259 10.62 -8.85 -9.19
CA GLY A 259 11.45 -7.69 -8.93
C GLY A 259 11.84 -7.54 -7.45
N MET A 260 11.64 -8.55 -6.61
CA MET A 260 12.00 -8.53 -5.18
C MET A 260 12.91 -9.71 -4.82
N VAL A 261 13.99 -9.46 -4.08
CA VAL A 261 14.91 -10.52 -3.58
C VAL A 261 14.24 -11.50 -2.62
N THR A 262 13.09 -11.12 -2.04
CA THR A 262 12.34 -11.93 -1.09
C THR A 262 11.65 -13.13 -1.73
N ASP A 263 11.41 -13.09 -3.05
CA ASP A 263 10.86 -14.23 -3.79
C ASP A 263 11.87 -15.38 -3.82
N GLU A 264 13.14 -15.08 -4.06
CA GLU A 264 14.23 -16.06 -4.02
C GLU A 264 14.36 -16.68 -2.62
N TRP A 265 14.29 -15.85 -1.57
CA TRP A 265 14.35 -16.31 -0.18
C TRP A 265 13.16 -17.22 0.16
N TYR A 266 11.96 -16.87 -0.29
CA TYR A 266 10.78 -17.68 -0.05
C TYR A 266 10.91 -19.09 -0.65
N ARG A 267 11.42 -19.17 -1.88
CA ARG A 267 11.69 -20.44 -2.58
C ARG A 267 12.79 -21.23 -1.87
N ALA A 268 13.89 -20.57 -1.52
CA ALA A 268 15.04 -21.21 -0.86
C ALA A 268 14.70 -21.79 0.52
N LEU A 269 13.73 -21.19 1.23
CA LEU A 269 13.26 -21.62 2.55
C LEU A 269 12.00 -22.48 2.48
N GLU A 270 11.76 -23.14 1.33
CA GLU A 270 10.65 -24.10 1.12
C GLU A 270 9.29 -23.55 1.52
N GLU A 271 9.04 -22.26 1.26
CA GLU A 271 7.76 -21.60 1.52
C GLU A 271 7.36 -21.49 3.01
N ARG A 272 8.30 -21.65 3.95
CA ARG A 272 8.04 -21.76 5.41
C ARG A 272 8.09 -20.45 6.19
N ILE A 273 8.29 -19.31 5.53
CA ILE A 273 8.43 -18.00 6.18
C ILE A 273 7.24 -17.08 5.89
N TRP A 274 6.83 -16.31 6.90
CA TRP A 274 5.69 -15.41 6.82
C TRP A 274 6.02 -14.07 6.15
N THR A 275 7.29 -13.65 6.17
CA THR A 275 7.71 -12.30 5.74
C THR A 275 7.30 -11.95 4.30
N PRO A 276 7.46 -12.83 3.29
CA PRO A 276 7.04 -12.53 1.92
C PRO A 276 5.53 -12.33 1.79
N TRP A 277 4.72 -13.07 2.57
CA TRP A 277 3.27 -12.85 2.63
C TRP A 277 2.93 -11.45 3.13
N PHE A 278 3.61 -11.01 4.18
CA PHE A 278 3.38 -9.68 4.73
C PHE A 278 3.87 -8.58 3.79
N ILE A 279 4.98 -8.79 3.08
CA ILE A 279 5.50 -7.86 2.06
C ILE A 279 4.51 -7.71 0.90
N LYS A 280 4.00 -8.82 0.34
CA LYS A 280 2.98 -8.78 -0.72
C LYS A 280 1.71 -8.07 -0.24
N PHE A 281 1.27 -8.33 1.00
CA PHE A 281 0.14 -7.62 1.59
C PHE A 281 0.39 -6.11 1.70
N VAL A 282 1.54 -5.70 2.25
CA VAL A 282 1.91 -4.28 2.40
C VAL A 282 1.99 -3.58 1.05
N HIS A 283 2.55 -4.24 0.04
CA HIS A 283 2.53 -3.78 -1.36
C HIS A 283 1.09 -3.54 -1.85
N SER A 284 0.22 -4.55 -1.67
CA SER A 284 -1.18 -4.50 -2.13
C SER A 284 -1.98 -3.37 -1.49
N ARG A 285 -1.69 -3.01 -0.23
CA ARG A 285 -2.42 -2.00 0.54
C ARG A 285 -1.75 -0.62 0.63
N GLY A 286 -0.50 -0.50 0.16
CA GLY A 286 0.24 0.77 0.25
C GLY A 286 0.57 1.15 1.70
N TYR A 287 0.94 0.16 2.51
CA TYR A 287 1.24 0.30 3.94
C TYR A 287 2.70 0.71 4.19
N PHE A 288 2.96 1.39 5.30
CA PHE A 288 4.30 1.84 5.71
C PHE A 288 4.59 1.52 7.18
N ASN A 289 5.86 1.28 7.48
CA ASN A 289 6.40 1.01 8.80
C ASN A 289 7.26 2.17 9.26
N ILE A 290 7.28 2.46 10.55
CA ILE A 290 8.22 3.42 11.11
C ILE A 290 9.57 2.76 11.34
N TYR A 291 10.65 3.41 10.90
CA TYR A 291 12.04 3.00 11.16
C TYR A 291 12.83 4.10 11.83
N THR A 292 13.81 3.68 12.62
CA THR A 292 14.84 4.56 13.17
C THR A 292 16.15 4.42 12.40
N ASN A 293 16.92 5.49 12.33
CA ASN A 293 18.29 5.49 11.84
C ASN A 293 19.19 6.17 12.88
N PHE A 294 19.96 5.36 13.60
CA PHE A 294 20.87 5.84 14.62
C PHE A 294 22.32 5.83 14.12
N PRO A 295 23.20 6.66 14.71
CA PRO A 295 24.62 6.66 14.38
C PRO A 295 25.25 5.27 14.47
N ASN A 296 26.22 5.01 13.61
CA ASN A 296 26.98 3.76 13.53
C ASN A 296 26.11 2.51 13.29
N GLU A 297 24.96 2.67 12.63
CA GLU A 297 24.00 1.58 12.38
C GLU A 297 23.52 0.90 13.68
N SER A 298 23.51 1.64 14.80
CA SER A 298 22.96 1.13 16.05
C SER A 298 21.44 0.97 15.97
N ALA A 299 20.88 0.12 16.82
CA ALA A 299 19.47 -0.25 16.80
C ALA A 299 18.90 -0.40 18.21
N LEU A 300 17.56 -0.32 18.32
CA LEU A 300 16.85 -0.59 19.58
C LEU A 300 16.58 -2.08 19.78
N SER A 301 16.79 -2.90 18.75
CA SER A 301 16.72 -4.36 18.75
C SER A 301 17.82 -4.91 17.85
N VAL A 302 18.55 -5.91 18.32
CA VAL A 302 19.58 -6.62 17.54
C VAL A 302 19.27 -8.10 17.52
N SER A 303 19.50 -8.75 16.38
CA SER A 303 19.48 -10.22 16.28
C SER A 303 20.89 -10.75 16.47
N HIS A 304 21.04 -11.73 17.36
CA HIS A 304 22.31 -12.47 17.51
C HIS A 304 22.55 -13.49 16.40
N ARG A 305 21.58 -13.64 15.48
CA ARG A 305 21.64 -14.53 14.32
C ARG A 305 22.07 -15.92 14.73
N ASP A 306 21.43 -16.42 15.79
CA ASP A 306 21.71 -17.72 16.35
C ASP A 306 21.28 -18.81 15.37
N ALA A 307 21.99 -19.96 15.37
CA ALA A 307 21.68 -21.07 14.48
C ALA A 307 20.21 -21.51 14.57
N GLY A 308 19.56 -21.76 13.44
CA GLY A 308 18.13 -22.04 13.31
C GLY A 308 17.66 -22.03 11.86
N VAL A 309 16.39 -21.66 11.62
CA VAL A 309 15.79 -21.66 10.26
C VAL A 309 16.53 -20.74 9.28
N ASN A 310 16.98 -19.57 9.76
CA ASN A 310 17.59 -18.54 8.91
C ASN A 310 19.12 -18.65 8.83
N TYR A 311 19.79 -19.26 9.81
CA TYR A 311 21.24 -19.31 9.93
C TYR A 311 21.70 -20.72 10.28
N ARG A 312 22.69 -21.25 9.57
CA ARG A 312 23.25 -22.58 9.88
C ARG A 312 24.11 -22.58 11.15
N GLU A 313 24.78 -21.47 11.44
CA GLU A 313 25.67 -21.29 12.58
C GLU A 313 25.41 -19.92 13.22
N THR A 314 25.72 -19.76 14.52
CA THR A 314 25.62 -18.46 15.21
C THR A 314 26.70 -17.51 14.71
N VAL A 315 26.29 -16.33 14.22
CA VAL A 315 27.19 -15.31 13.64
C VAL A 315 27.42 -14.12 14.60
N GLY A 316 26.63 -14.01 15.66
CA GLY A 316 26.67 -12.89 16.61
C GLY A 316 25.79 -11.72 16.16
N PRO A 317 25.80 -10.60 16.91
CA PRO A 317 24.86 -9.50 16.71
C PRO A 317 24.98 -8.90 15.31
N ASP A 318 23.84 -8.56 14.70
CA ASP A 318 23.78 -7.95 13.37
C ASP A 318 24.23 -6.48 13.36
N SER A 319 24.16 -5.82 14.53
CA SER A 319 24.47 -4.41 14.74
C SER A 319 24.77 -4.09 16.20
N GLN A 320 25.03 -2.82 16.52
CA GLN A 320 25.27 -2.37 17.89
C GLN A 320 23.95 -2.03 18.59
N LEU A 321 23.72 -2.63 19.77
CA LEU A 321 22.57 -2.28 20.59
C LEU A 321 22.74 -0.89 21.21
N LEU A 322 21.72 -0.04 21.05
CA LEU A 322 21.70 1.29 21.64
C LEU A 322 21.60 1.20 23.17
N ASN A 323 22.50 1.85 23.89
CA ASN A 323 22.53 1.85 25.35
C ASN A 323 22.09 3.21 25.93
N GLN A 324 21.90 3.26 27.25
CA GLN A 324 21.51 4.49 27.96
C GLN A 324 22.54 5.62 27.81
N SER A 325 23.83 5.32 27.64
CA SER A 325 24.86 6.36 27.49
C SER A 325 24.75 7.18 26.19
N PHE A 326 23.92 6.73 25.24
CA PHE A 326 23.65 7.42 23.98
C PHE A 326 22.56 8.50 24.07
N THR A 327 22.08 8.85 25.28
CA THR A 327 21.07 9.89 25.54
C THR A 327 21.61 11.32 25.33
N GLY A 328 22.11 11.62 24.13
CA GLY A 328 21.94 12.97 23.59
C GLY A 328 20.44 13.20 23.38
N SER A 329 19.87 14.23 24.01
CA SER A 329 18.44 14.42 24.27
C SER A 329 17.49 14.48 23.05
N ASP A 330 17.99 14.34 21.82
CA ASP A 330 17.22 14.61 20.59
C ASP A 330 16.93 13.38 19.72
N PHE A 331 17.65 12.25 19.86
CA PHE A 331 17.46 11.10 18.93
C PHE A 331 16.15 10.33 19.11
N LEU A 332 15.56 10.41 20.30
CA LEU A 332 14.29 9.74 20.62
C LEU A 332 13.07 10.69 20.53
N LYS A 333 13.30 11.96 20.15
CA LYS A 333 12.22 12.93 19.94
C LYS A 333 11.59 12.68 18.58
N LEU A 334 10.31 12.37 18.60
CA LEU A 334 9.50 12.19 17.41
C LEU A 334 9.17 13.57 16.81
N GLN A 335 9.39 13.71 15.51
CA GLN A 335 8.95 14.89 14.76
C GLN A 335 7.48 14.71 14.32
N PRO A 336 6.74 15.80 14.02
CA PRO A 336 5.42 15.69 13.41
C PRO A 336 5.46 14.82 12.16
N LEU A 337 4.43 14.00 11.92
CA LEU A 337 4.40 13.05 10.81
C LEU A 337 4.61 13.74 9.44
N THR A 338 4.16 14.98 9.30
CA THR A 338 4.32 15.80 8.09
C THR A 338 5.78 16.11 7.72
N ASN A 339 6.70 15.97 8.67
CA ASN A 339 8.13 16.22 8.45
C ASN A 339 8.91 14.93 8.15
N LEU A 340 8.27 13.76 8.31
CA LEU A 340 8.93 12.49 8.06
C LEU A 340 8.92 12.17 6.57
N LYS A 341 10.04 11.60 6.10
CA LYS A 341 10.15 11.06 4.76
C LYS A 341 9.54 9.66 4.70
N TRP A 342 8.91 9.35 3.58
CA TRP A 342 8.27 8.06 3.32
C TRP A 342 8.94 7.42 2.11
N TYR A 343 9.21 6.13 2.18
CA TYR A 343 9.97 5.42 1.16
C TYR A 343 9.24 4.15 0.71
N ASP A 344 9.11 3.97 -0.61
CA ASP A 344 8.62 2.74 -1.24
C ASP A 344 9.66 1.62 -1.16
N TYR A 345 9.36 0.40 -1.64
CA TYR A 345 10.33 -0.71 -1.65
C TYR A 345 11.64 -0.45 -2.40
N CYS A 346 11.65 0.46 -3.37
CA CYS A 346 12.85 0.87 -4.09
C CYS A 346 13.64 1.97 -3.35
N PHE A 347 13.18 2.33 -2.14
CA PHE A 347 13.70 3.44 -1.35
C PHE A 347 13.56 4.80 -2.07
N GLY A 348 12.59 4.90 -2.99
CA GLY A 348 12.15 6.15 -3.61
C GLY A 348 11.26 6.93 -2.66
N GLU A 349 11.47 8.25 -2.56
CA GLU A 349 10.65 9.10 -1.69
C GLU A 349 9.20 9.21 -2.22
N VAL A 350 8.24 8.97 -1.34
CA VAL A 350 6.80 9.01 -1.58
C VAL A 350 6.20 10.23 -0.87
N VAL A 351 5.65 11.17 -1.64
CA VAL A 351 4.98 12.35 -1.07
C VAL A 351 3.48 12.08 -0.94
N THR A 352 3.04 11.68 0.25
CA THR A 352 1.65 11.27 0.52
C THR A 352 0.68 12.46 0.68
N GLY A 353 -0.62 12.22 0.48
CA GLY A 353 -1.68 13.19 0.81
C GLY A 353 -1.80 14.38 -0.14
N ARG A 354 -1.22 14.29 -1.34
CA ARG A 354 -1.29 15.33 -2.39
C ARG A 354 -2.70 15.40 -3.00
N VAL A 355 -3.60 16.16 -2.38
CA VAL A 355 -4.98 16.39 -2.86
C VAL A 355 -5.18 17.86 -3.20
N VAL A 356 -5.50 18.14 -4.47
CA VAL A 356 -5.83 19.45 -5.01
C VAL A 356 -7.34 19.68 -4.91
N ARG A 357 -7.73 20.79 -4.29
CA ARG A 357 -9.13 21.22 -4.10
C ARG A 357 -9.44 22.59 -4.69
N SER A 358 -8.44 23.28 -5.25
CA SER A 358 -8.62 24.61 -5.85
C SER A 358 -7.61 24.87 -6.95
N LEU A 359 -7.90 25.85 -7.81
CA LEU A 359 -6.97 26.29 -8.88
C LEU A 359 -5.62 26.81 -8.35
N ASN A 360 -5.60 27.37 -7.15
CA ASN A 360 -4.37 27.84 -6.51
C ASN A 360 -3.50 26.66 -6.07
N GLU A 361 -4.11 25.66 -5.42
CA GLU A 361 -3.43 24.41 -5.05
C GLU A 361 -2.91 23.68 -6.30
N LEU A 362 -3.70 23.63 -7.38
CA LEU A 362 -3.27 23.06 -8.64
C LEU A 362 -1.98 23.74 -9.14
N GLY A 363 -1.96 25.08 -9.14
CA GLY A 363 -0.77 25.84 -9.54
C GLY A 363 0.48 25.54 -8.71
N THR A 364 0.33 25.11 -7.46
CA THR A 364 1.47 24.73 -6.59
C THR A 364 1.94 23.30 -6.83
N ILE A 365 1.05 22.39 -7.27
CA ILE A 365 1.37 20.98 -7.50
C ILE A 365 1.96 20.76 -8.90
N LEU A 366 1.48 21.46 -9.93
CA LEU A 366 1.92 21.27 -11.33
C LEU A 366 3.45 21.30 -11.53
N PRO A 367 4.23 22.21 -10.89
CA PRO A 367 5.68 22.20 -10.99
C PRO A 367 6.36 20.93 -10.45
N SER A 368 5.74 20.25 -9.49
CA SER A 368 6.27 19.03 -8.87
C SER A 368 5.97 17.74 -9.65
N VAL A 369 5.08 17.82 -10.65
CA VAL A 369 4.61 16.68 -11.44
C VAL A 369 4.96 16.82 -12.92
N GLN A 370 5.63 17.87 -13.35
CA GLN A 370 6.04 18.01 -14.74
C GLN A 370 7.35 17.26 -15.00
N ARG A 371 7.46 16.63 -16.17
CA ARG A 371 8.72 16.13 -16.75
C ARG A 371 8.84 16.68 -18.15
N ASP A 372 9.96 17.36 -18.45
CA ASP A 372 10.20 18.02 -19.73
C ASP A 372 9.04 18.93 -20.19
N LYS A 373 8.45 19.68 -19.23
CA LYS A 373 7.27 20.54 -19.42
C LYS A 373 6.02 19.80 -19.91
N THR A 374 5.94 18.50 -19.70
CA THR A 374 4.78 17.67 -20.04
C THR A 374 4.14 17.10 -18.78
N ILE A 375 2.80 17.11 -18.76
CA ILE A 375 1.97 16.59 -17.68
C ILE A 375 0.91 15.65 -18.27
N VAL A 376 0.67 14.53 -17.61
CA VAL A 376 -0.35 13.53 -17.95
C VAL A 376 -1.53 13.67 -16.98
N LEU A 377 -2.68 14.08 -17.49
CA LEU A 377 -3.94 14.12 -16.75
C LEU A 377 -4.73 12.84 -17.04
N VAL A 378 -5.08 12.09 -15.99
CA VAL A 378 -5.89 10.88 -16.12
C VAL A 378 -7.25 11.10 -15.47
N SER A 379 -8.32 10.91 -16.24
CA SER A 379 -9.69 10.97 -15.73
C SER A 379 -10.05 9.69 -14.98
N LEU A 380 -10.65 9.85 -13.79
CA LEU A 380 -11.23 8.78 -12.97
C LEU A 380 -12.77 8.78 -13.02
N PHE A 381 -13.38 9.63 -13.86
CA PHE A 381 -14.82 9.61 -14.06
C PHE A 381 -15.23 8.31 -14.77
N ASP A 382 -16.25 7.65 -14.23
CA ASP A 382 -16.77 6.36 -14.72
C ASP A 382 -15.69 5.29 -14.94
N ALA A 383 -14.57 5.39 -14.21
CA ALA A 383 -13.43 4.49 -14.35
C ALA A 383 -13.63 3.21 -13.54
N ASP A 384 -13.36 2.06 -14.16
CA ASP A 384 -13.20 0.81 -13.44
C ASP A 384 -11.84 0.82 -12.70
N GLU A 385 -11.87 0.50 -11.40
CA GLU A 385 -10.68 0.50 -10.56
C GLU A 385 -9.60 -0.43 -11.13
N MET A 386 -9.97 -1.56 -11.72
CA MET A 386 -8.99 -2.53 -12.25
C MET A 386 -8.13 -1.93 -13.36
N PHE A 387 -8.70 -1.09 -14.23
CA PHE A 387 -7.95 -0.46 -15.33
C PHE A 387 -7.04 0.65 -14.84
N ILE A 388 -7.49 1.44 -13.85
CA ILE A 388 -6.65 2.47 -13.23
C ILE A 388 -5.47 1.84 -12.48
N ARG A 389 -5.71 0.73 -11.76
CA ARG A 389 -4.64 -0.02 -11.08
C ARG A 389 -3.64 -0.59 -12.09
N ASN A 390 -4.13 -1.14 -13.20
CA ASN A 390 -3.27 -1.61 -14.28
C ASN A 390 -2.43 -0.48 -14.87
N LEU A 391 -3.04 0.69 -15.14
CA LEU A 391 -2.35 1.88 -15.63
C LEU A 391 -1.25 2.36 -14.67
N LEU A 392 -1.48 2.31 -13.35
CA LEU A 392 -0.44 2.66 -12.37
C LEU A 392 0.78 1.75 -12.49
N CYS A 393 0.58 0.45 -12.67
CA CYS A 393 1.68 -0.49 -12.85
C CYS A 393 2.46 -0.23 -14.14
N HIS A 394 1.77 0.20 -15.20
CA HIS A 394 2.44 0.69 -16.42
C HIS A 394 3.23 1.96 -16.14
N PHE A 395 2.68 2.92 -15.39
CA PHE A 395 3.44 4.12 -15.02
C PHE A 395 4.69 3.82 -14.20
N GLU A 396 4.59 2.84 -13.29
CA GLU A 396 5.74 2.34 -12.55
C GLU A 396 6.75 1.64 -13.46
N SER A 397 6.31 0.81 -14.41
CA SER A 397 7.22 0.13 -15.34
C SER A 397 7.97 1.09 -16.25
N ILE A 398 7.32 2.19 -16.65
CA ILE A 398 7.91 3.19 -17.55
C ILE A 398 8.59 4.38 -16.83
N ASN A 399 8.79 4.25 -15.51
CA ASN A 399 9.35 5.28 -14.63
C ASN A 399 8.74 6.68 -14.82
N THR A 400 7.42 6.75 -15.04
CA THR A 400 6.75 8.03 -15.18
C THR A 400 6.11 8.47 -13.88
N ARG A 401 6.45 9.70 -13.48
CA ARG A 401 5.86 10.40 -12.35
C ARG A 401 5.14 11.67 -12.79
N ASN A 402 5.02 11.88 -14.11
CA ASN A 402 4.57 13.14 -14.67
C ASN A 402 3.05 13.27 -14.75
N HIS A 403 2.33 12.59 -13.86
CA HIS A 403 0.89 12.41 -13.94
C HIS A 403 0.13 13.02 -12.77
N ILE A 404 -1.14 13.32 -13.01
CA ILE A 404 -2.12 13.77 -12.02
C ILE A 404 -3.49 13.17 -12.35
N PHE A 405 -4.18 12.68 -11.32
CA PHE A 405 -5.52 12.12 -11.49
C PHE A 405 -6.61 13.14 -11.19
N ILE A 406 -7.74 13.05 -11.86
CA ILE A 406 -8.91 13.89 -11.58
C ILE A 406 -10.18 13.04 -11.53
N GLY A 407 -11.00 13.24 -10.50
CA GLY A 407 -12.23 12.47 -10.37
C GLY A 407 -13.14 12.94 -9.24
N PRO A 408 -14.35 12.35 -9.16
CA PRO A 408 -15.24 12.58 -8.04
C PRO A 408 -14.64 12.01 -6.74
N ARG A 409 -15.15 12.47 -5.60
CA ARG A 409 -14.76 11.95 -4.30
C ARG A 409 -15.04 10.46 -4.20
N SER A 410 -13.99 9.65 -4.11
CA SER A 410 -14.06 8.19 -4.04
C SER A 410 -12.93 7.62 -3.18
N GLU A 411 -13.05 6.35 -2.79
CA GLU A 411 -11.98 5.65 -2.08
C GLU A 411 -10.73 5.51 -2.95
N LEU A 412 -10.91 5.18 -4.24
CA LEU A 412 -9.81 5.10 -5.21
C LEU A 412 -9.02 6.41 -5.28
N LEU A 413 -9.70 7.56 -5.39
CA LEU A 413 -9.06 8.87 -5.45
C LEU A 413 -8.17 9.13 -4.22
N TYR A 414 -8.67 8.86 -3.02
CA TYR A 414 -7.89 9.07 -1.81
C TYR A 414 -6.84 7.99 -1.57
N ASP A 415 -7.05 6.77 -2.04
CA ASP A 415 -6.04 5.71 -2.02
C ASP A 415 -4.82 6.07 -2.88
N LEU A 416 -5.06 6.55 -4.11
CA LEU A 416 -4.01 7.10 -4.97
C LEU A 416 -3.20 8.18 -4.25
N SER A 417 -3.88 9.09 -3.56
CA SER A 417 -3.24 10.15 -2.78
C SER A 417 -2.40 9.62 -1.61
N ARG A 418 -2.88 8.60 -0.90
CA ARG A 418 -2.13 7.95 0.20
C ARG A 418 -0.88 7.24 -0.32
N ARG A 419 -0.94 6.65 -1.51
CA ARG A 419 0.21 6.06 -2.22
C ARG A 419 1.15 7.09 -2.84
N GLY A 420 0.82 8.37 -2.70
CA GLY A 420 1.65 9.49 -3.11
C GLY A 420 1.37 10.00 -4.51
N HIS A 421 0.36 9.52 -5.23
CA HIS A 421 -0.04 10.11 -6.50
C HIS A 421 -0.82 11.42 -6.27
N PRO A 422 -0.55 12.49 -7.03
CA PRO A 422 -1.29 13.73 -6.91
C PRO A 422 -2.67 13.55 -7.54
N VAL A 423 -3.70 14.02 -6.82
CA VAL A 423 -5.09 13.87 -7.24
C VAL A 423 -5.84 15.19 -7.13
N ILE A 424 -6.85 15.38 -7.98
CA ILE A 424 -7.78 16.51 -7.96
C ILE A 424 -9.14 16.00 -7.53
N ASP A 425 -9.63 16.48 -6.38
CA ASP A 425 -10.99 16.23 -5.90
C ASP A 425 -11.94 17.15 -6.66
N ALA A 426 -12.53 16.63 -7.74
CA ALA A 426 -13.34 17.42 -8.67
C ALA A 426 -14.57 18.03 -7.98
N ASP A 427 -15.11 17.39 -6.94
CA ASP A 427 -16.27 17.88 -6.18
C ASP A 427 -15.95 19.14 -5.37
N MET A 428 -14.69 19.30 -4.96
CA MET A 428 -14.22 20.51 -4.28
C MET A 428 -13.59 21.53 -5.23
N PHE A 429 -12.99 21.05 -6.32
CA PHE A 429 -12.23 21.85 -7.27
C PHE A 429 -13.10 22.86 -8.02
N ILE A 430 -14.27 22.42 -8.52
CA ILE A 430 -15.24 23.27 -9.22
C ILE A 430 -16.64 23.06 -8.66
N LYS A 431 -17.31 24.18 -8.35
CA LYS A 431 -18.72 24.18 -7.95
C LYS A 431 -19.62 24.14 -9.20
N SER A 432 -19.82 22.95 -9.76
CA SER A 432 -20.82 22.68 -10.81
C SER A 432 -21.43 21.31 -10.58
N ASP A 433 -22.75 21.18 -10.67
CA ASP A 433 -23.42 19.87 -10.51
C ASP A 433 -23.61 19.15 -11.85
N SER A 434 -23.77 19.90 -12.95
CA SER A 434 -23.80 19.37 -14.31
C SER A 434 -22.45 19.57 -15.00
N VAL A 435 -21.89 18.52 -15.60
CA VAL A 435 -20.66 18.56 -16.41
C VAL A 435 -19.37 18.81 -15.61
N LYS A 436 -19.22 18.14 -14.46
CA LYS A 436 -18.04 18.24 -13.58
C LYS A 436 -16.74 17.85 -14.28
N GLU A 437 -16.74 16.74 -15.02
CA GLU A 437 -15.55 16.24 -15.71
C GLU A 437 -15.02 17.24 -16.72
N ALA A 438 -15.82 17.59 -17.73
CA ALA A 438 -15.34 18.45 -18.81
C ALA A 438 -14.92 19.84 -18.32
N LEU A 439 -15.65 20.44 -17.37
CA LEU A 439 -15.24 21.71 -16.78
C LEU A 439 -13.93 21.57 -16.03
N SER A 440 -13.83 20.61 -15.09
CA SER A 440 -12.65 20.46 -14.25
C SER A 440 -11.40 20.17 -15.09
N SER A 441 -11.50 19.25 -16.04
CA SER A 441 -10.43 18.94 -17.00
C SER A 441 -10.04 20.15 -17.86
N ALA A 442 -11.01 20.94 -18.34
CA ALA A 442 -10.73 22.15 -19.11
C ALA A 442 -9.95 23.21 -18.32
N TYR A 443 -10.26 23.36 -17.04
CA TYR A 443 -9.55 24.26 -16.14
C TYR A 443 -8.13 23.77 -15.83
N VAL A 444 -7.92 22.46 -15.71
CA VAL A 444 -6.57 21.88 -15.57
C VAL A 444 -5.74 22.16 -16.82
N VAL A 445 -6.27 21.87 -18.01
CA VAL A 445 -5.58 22.17 -19.28
C VAL A 445 -5.24 23.65 -19.38
N MET A 446 -6.19 24.54 -19.07
CA MET A 446 -5.94 25.98 -19.05
C MET A 446 -4.78 26.33 -18.12
N LYS A 447 -4.77 25.78 -16.89
CA LYS A 447 -3.73 26.08 -15.90
C LYS A 447 -2.35 25.57 -16.33
N CYS A 448 -2.28 24.38 -16.93
CA CYS A 448 -1.03 23.86 -17.51
C CYS A 448 -0.50 24.79 -18.60
N LEU A 449 -1.34 25.20 -19.55
CA LEU A 449 -0.94 26.09 -20.65
C LEU A 449 -0.51 27.48 -20.16
N GLU A 450 -1.14 28.01 -19.11
CA GLU A 450 -0.72 29.26 -18.45
C GLU A 450 0.70 29.18 -17.90
N LEU A 451 1.04 28.06 -17.26
CA LEU A 451 2.37 27.79 -16.69
C LEU A 451 3.40 27.36 -17.74
N GLY A 452 2.97 27.16 -18.98
CA GLY A 452 3.86 26.79 -20.08
C GLY A 452 4.11 25.28 -20.21
N TYR A 453 3.21 24.46 -19.65
CA TYR A 453 3.25 23.01 -19.74
C TYR A 453 2.33 22.50 -20.84
N SER A 454 2.85 21.58 -21.66
CA SER A 454 2.05 20.72 -22.53
C SER A 454 1.32 19.68 -21.68
N ILE A 455 0.15 19.25 -22.13
CA ILE A 455 -0.68 18.31 -21.38
C ILE A 455 -1.22 17.20 -22.28
N TRP A 456 -1.15 15.99 -21.76
CA TRP A 456 -1.80 14.80 -22.30
C TRP A 456 -2.98 14.48 -21.41
N VAL A 457 -4.16 14.29 -21.98
CA VAL A 457 -5.37 13.94 -21.25
C VAL A 457 -5.79 12.55 -21.69
N PHE A 458 -5.81 11.62 -20.76
CA PHE A 458 -6.25 10.24 -20.96
C PHE A 458 -7.63 10.04 -20.34
N SER A 459 -8.52 9.40 -21.10
CA SER A 459 -9.72 8.79 -20.55
C SER A 459 -9.36 7.60 -19.66
N SER A 460 -10.31 7.15 -18.85
CA SER A 460 -10.18 5.95 -18.01
C SER A 460 -10.02 4.64 -18.81
N ASN A 461 -10.30 4.67 -20.11
CA ASN A 461 -10.25 3.53 -21.02
C ASN A 461 -9.05 3.57 -21.97
N ALA A 462 -8.00 4.27 -21.58
CA ALA A 462 -6.76 4.38 -22.34
C ALA A 462 -5.56 3.95 -21.49
N LEU A 463 -4.62 3.25 -22.12
CA LEU A 463 -3.42 2.72 -21.52
C LEU A 463 -2.20 3.18 -22.33
N LEU A 464 -1.24 3.81 -21.67
CA LEU A 464 0.05 4.18 -22.25
C LEU A 464 1.02 3.00 -22.14
N VAL A 465 1.60 2.57 -23.27
CA VAL A 465 2.40 1.33 -23.35
C VAL A 465 3.88 1.60 -23.67
N ASP A 466 4.21 2.76 -24.24
CA ASP A 466 5.56 3.08 -24.70
C ASP A 466 6.11 4.38 -24.05
N GLU A 467 7.36 4.29 -23.55
CA GLU A 467 8.16 5.37 -22.95
C GLU A 467 8.52 6.48 -23.95
N ASP A 468 8.78 6.11 -25.21
CA ASP A 468 9.37 6.99 -26.22
C ASP A 468 8.43 8.15 -26.64
N LEU A 469 7.21 8.18 -26.11
CA LEU A 469 6.22 9.23 -26.33
C LEU A 469 6.16 10.31 -25.27
N ILE A 470 6.74 10.12 -24.10
CA ILE A 470 6.89 11.23 -23.15
C ILE A 470 8.06 12.13 -23.59
N LEU A 471 9.01 11.57 -24.35
CA LEU A 471 10.22 12.20 -24.87
C LEU A 471 10.04 12.66 -26.33
N LEU A 472 9.10 13.57 -26.58
CA LEU A 472 8.78 14.00 -27.95
C LEU A 472 9.81 14.97 -28.56
N ASP A 473 10.73 14.39 -29.33
CA ASP A 473 11.18 14.98 -30.60
C ASP A 473 10.26 14.59 -31.78
N SER A 474 9.44 13.51 -31.68
CA SER A 474 8.58 13.00 -32.78
C SER A 474 7.24 13.74 -32.97
N ILE A 475 6.68 14.37 -31.93
CA ILE A 475 5.44 15.18 -31.99
C ILE A 475 5.70 16.67 -32.27
N ARG A 476 6.94 17.08 -32.58
CA ARG A 476 7.24 18.45 -33.05
C ARG A 476 6.84 18.71 -34.50
N SER A 477 5.70 18.17 -34.93
CA SER A 477 5.02 18.65 -36.13
C SER A 477 4.29 19.96 -35.79
N GLY A 478 4.15 20.89 -36.75
CA GLY A 478 3.60 22.24 -36.54
C GLY A 478 2.10 22.32 -36.16
N TYR A 479 1.60 21.38 -35.35
CA TYR A 479 0.26 21.29 -34.81
C TYR A 479 0.29 21.50 -33.30
N ASP A 480 -0.67 22.24 -32.78
CA ASP A 480 -0.82 22.49 -31.34
C ASP A 480 -1.74 21.46 -30.64
N PHE A 481 -2.54 20.73 -31.41
CA PHE A 481 -3.58 19.82 -30.92
C PHE A 481 -3.48 18.46 -31.61
N TYR A 482 -3.51 17.40 -30.81
CA TYR A 482 -3.57 16.03 -31.28
C TYR A 482 -4.69 15.29 -30.58
N ILE A 483 -5.41 14.45 -31.31
CA ILE A 483 -6.53 13.66 -30.77
C ILE A 483 -6.37 12.22 -31.28
N GLY A 484 -6.54 11.25 -30.40
CA GLY A 484 -6.53 9.83 -30.77
C GLY A 484 -7.69 9.50 -31.73
N GLU A 485 -7.49 8.52 -32.62
CA GLU A 485 -8.53 8.06 -33.56
C GLU A 485 -9.86 7.75 -32.86
N SER A 486 -9.77 7.23 -31.65
CA SER A 486 -10.86 6.70 -30.85
C SER A 486 -11.25 7.58 -29.64
N SER A 487 -10.93 8.89 -29.65
CA SER A 487 -11.27 9.86 -28.57
C SER A 487 -10.72 9.54 -27.17
N GLY A 488 -9.88 8.51 -27.01
CA GLY A 488 -9.29 8.14 -25.71
C GLY A 488 -8.16 9.05 -25.20
N VAL A 489 -7.57 9.85 -26.09
CA VAL A 489 -6.41 10.73 -25.79
C VAL A 489 -6.56 12.10 -26.47
N LEU A 490 -6.27 13.15 -25.71
CA LEU A 490 -6.10 14.52 -26.19
C LEU A 490 -4.71 15.03 -25.78
N ILE A 491 -3.95 15.53 -26.74
CA ILE A 491 -2.65 16.19 -26.48
C ILE A 491 -2.77 17.66 -26.87
N VAL A 492 -2.41 18.54 -25.95
CA VAL A 492 -2.36 19.98 -26.17
C VAL A 492 -0.95 20.47 -25.88
N LEU A 493 -0.26 20.91 -26.94
CA LEU A 493 1.09 21.47 -26.80
C LEU A 493 1.02 22.91 -26.31
N SER A 494 1.90 23.28 -25.38
CA SER A 494 1.97 24.65 -24.89
C SER A 494 2.64 25.58 -25.91
N SER A 495 1.84 26.46 -26.52
CA SER A 495 2.29 27.54 -27.41
C SER A 495 1.48 28.82 -27.15
N PRO A 496 1.95 30.00 -27.62
CA PRO A 496 1.15 31.22 -27.54
C PRO A 496 -0.20 31.09 -28.27
N VAL A 497 -0.24 30.27 -29.33
CA VAL A 497 -1.44 30.03 -30.15
C VAL A 497 -2.43 29.16 -29.38
N SER A 498 -1.99 28.01 -28.87
CA SER A 498 -2.85 27.09 -28.11
C SER A 498 -3.38 27.74 -26.83
N ARG A 499 -2.55 28.50 -26.10
CA ARG A 499 -2.96 29.26 -24.90
C ARG A 499 -4.04 30.29 -25.21
N LYS A 500 -3.87 31.07 -26.28
CA LYS A 500 -4.84 32.10 -26.68
C LYS A 500 -6.15 31.46 -27.14
N LEU A 501 -6.08 30.40 -27.93
CA LEU A 501 -7.25 29.65 -28.40
C LEU A 501 -8.02 29.02 -27.23
N TRP A 502 -7.31 28.37 -26.30
CA TRP A 502 -7.93 27.74 -25.14
C TRP A 502 -8.67 28.75 -24.28
N ARG A 503 -8.00 29.85 -23.91
CA ARG A 503 -8.56 30.90 -23.06
C ARG A 503 -9.75 31.62 -23.69
N ASN A 504 -9.60 32.04 -24.94
CA ASN A 504 -10.54 33.00 -25.54
C ASN A 504 -11.68 32.31 -26.30
N GLU A 505 -11.50 31.06 -26.72
CA GLU A 505 -12.45 30.39 -27.60
C GLU A 505 -12.98 29.08 -27.04
N LEU A 506 -12.10 28.16 -26.62
CA LEU A 506 -12.53 26.83 -26.15
C LEU A 506 -13.15 26.89 -24.76
N MET A 507 -12.51 27.55 -23.80
CA MET A 507 -13.01 27.63 -22.42
C MET A 507 -14.42 28.23 -22.34
N PRO A 508 -14.74 29.37 -22.99
CA PRO A 508 -16.11 29.89 -23.01
C PRO A 508 -17.11 28.95 -23.70
N SER A 509 -16.69 28.21 -24.73
CA SER A 509 -17.54 27.26 -25.45
C SER A 509 -17.85 26.02 -24.62
N ILE A 510 -16.87 25.52 -23.84
CA ILE A 510 -17.05 24.41 -22.90
C ILE A 510 -18.01 24.83 -21.78
N VAL A 511 -17.83 26.02 -21.20
CA VAL A 511 -18.75 26.57 -20.18
C VAL A 511 -20.17 26.75 -20.74
N SER A 512 -20.30 27.25 -21.96
CA SER A 512 -21.59 27.40 -22.65
C SER A 512 -22.26 26.04 -22.89
N SER A 513 -21.49 25.03 -23.29
CA SER A 513 -22.01 23.67 -23.50
C SER A 513 -22.46 23.03 -22.18
N ALA A 514 -21.69 23.25 -21.11
CA ALA A 514 -22.01 22.77 -19.77
C ALA A 514 -23.29 23.39 -19.17
N THR A 515 -23.63 24.62 -19.58
CA THR A 515 -24.84 25.32 -19.11
C THR A 515 -26.09 25.00 -19.93
N LYS A 516 -25.94 24.57 -21.20
CA LYS A 516 -27.06 24.26 -22.11
C LYS A 516 -27.58 22.84 -22.00
N ASN A 517 -26.71 21.87 -21.67
CA ASN A 517 -27.06 20.46 -21.53
C ASN A 517 -26.79 19.98 -20.09
N PRO A 518 -27.65 20.31 -19.11
CA PRO A 518 -27.44 19.96 -17.71
C PRO A 518 -27.60 18.46 -17.41
N SER A 519 -28.24 17.69 -18.30
CA SER A 519 -28.29 16.23 -18.21
C SER A 519 -27.50 15.60 -19.35
N PRO A 520 -26.47 14.85 -19.00
CA PRO A 520 -26.42 13.49 -19.47
C PRO A 520 -26.20 12.55 -18.28
N GLU A 521 -27.01 11.49 -18.19
CA GLU A 521 -26.85 10.42 -17.19
C GLU A 521 -25.47 9.71 -17.28
N HIS A 522 -24.69 10.04 -18.31
CA HIS A 522 -23.29 9.70 -18.52
C HIS A 522 -22.52 11.00 -18.76
N GLY A 523 -21.41 11.27 -18.08
CA GLY A 523 -20.66 12.52 -18.23
C GLY A 523 -20.38 12.88 -19.70
N LEU A 524 -20.41 14.17 -20.07
CA LEU A 524 -19.91 14.60 -21.38
C LEU A 524 -18.43 14.23 -21.46
N ASP A 525 -18.09 13.30 -22.35
CA ASP A 525 -16.70 12.96 -22.68
C ASP A 525 -15.96 14.26 -23.08
N PHE A 526 -15.02 14.65 -22.22
CA PHE A 526 -14.27 15.88 -22.37
C PHE A 526 -13.46 15.91 -23.68
N ILE A 527 -12.88 14.78 -24.07
CA ILE A 527 -12.02 14.70 -25.26
C ILE A 527 -12.87 14.82 -26.51
N GLN A 528 -14.02 14.13 -26.55
CA GLN A 528 -14.99 14.24 -27.64
C GLN A 528 -15.54 15.66 -27.78
N LEU A 529 -15.89 16.32 -26.67
CA LEU A 529 -16.34 17.71 -26.68
C LEU A 529 -15.28 18.66 -27.26
N VAL A 530 -14.02 18.51 -26.86
CA VAL A 530 -12.92 19.34 -27.38
C VAL A 530 -12.71 19.10 -28.87
N LYS A 531 -12.81 17.84 -29.34
CA LYS A 531 -12.73 17.49 -30.76
C LYS A 531 -13.77 18.24 -31.59
N GLU A 532 -15.05 18.15 -31.21
CA GLU A 532 -16.15 18.82 -31.91
C GLU A 532 -15.97 20.34 -31.94
N LEU A 533 -15.53 20.94 -30.84
CA LEU A 533 -15.29 22.38 -30.77
C LEU A 533 -14.12 22.85 -31.64
N LEU A 534 -13.06 22.04 -31.76
CA LEU A 534 -11.92 22.34 -32.64
C LEU A 534 -12.31 22.23 -34.12
N GLU A 535 -13.10 21.21 -34.47
CA GLU A 535 -13.64 21.00 -35.82
C GLU A 535 -14.58 22.15 -36.23
N GLN A 536 -15.53 22.54 -35.36
CA GLN A 536 -16.43 23.67 -35.58
C GLN A 536 -15.67 24.99 -35.80
N LYS A 537 -14.48 25.13 -35.20
CA LYS A 537 -13.62 26.32 -35.33
C LYS A 537 -12.59 26.22 -36.46
N GLY A 538 -12.63 25.16 -37.27
CA GLY A 538 -11.75 24.95 -38.40
C GLY A 538 -10.27 24.86 -38.02
N LYS A 539 -9.95 24.36 -36.82
CA LYS A 539 -8.57 24.23 -36.35
C LYS A 539 -7.96 22.94 -36.83
N LYS A 540 -6.67 23.00 -37.17
CA LYS A 540 -5.89 21.84 -37.58
C LYS A 540 -5.61 20.95 -36.37
N VAL A 541 -6.11 19.73 -36.40
CA VAL A 541 -5.85 18.67 -35.41
C VAL A 541 -5.12 17.55 -36.13
N LYS A 542 -4.09 16.99 -35.49
CA LYS A 542 -3.41 15.79 -36.00
C LYS A 542 -3.91 14.56 -35.24
N THR A 543 -4.13 13.49 -35.97
CA THR A 543 -4.54 12.21 -35.38
C THR A 543 -3.35 11.51 -34.74
N VAL A 544 -3.51 10.99 -33.53
CA VAL A 544 -2.57 10.06 -32.89
C VAL A 544 -3.04 8.65 -33.20
N GLU A 545 -2.15 7.82 -33.72
CA GLU A 545 -2.44 6.40 -33.95
C GLU A 545 -2.64 5.70 -32.60
N THR A 546 -3.75 4.99 -32.46
CA THR A 546 -4.11 4.25 -31.24
C THR A 546 -4.38 2.80 -31.59
N MET A 547 -3.93 1.88 -30.76
CA MET A 547 -4.38 0.49 -30.82
C MET A 547 -5.79 0.40 -30.21
N SER A 548 -6.78 -0.04 -30.99
CA SER A 548 -8.17 -0.18 -30.54
C SER A 548 -8.51 -1.64 -30.22
N ILE A 549 -9.02 -1.90 -29.01
CA ILE A 549 -9.63 -3.18 -28.65
C ILE A 549 -11.13 -3.10 -28.94
N ALA A 550 -11.59 -3.80 -29.99
CA ALA A 550 -12.99 -3.87 -30.40
C ALA A 550 -13.58 -5.28 -30.17
N GLU A 551 -14.92 -5.39 -30.13
CA GLU A 551 -15.64 -6.65 -29.82
C GLU A 551 -15.35 -7.85 -30.75
N ASN A 552 -14.75 -7.64 -31.93
CA ASN A 552 -14.80 -8.61 -33.04
C ASN A 552 -13.44 -8.97 -33.69
N THR A 553 -12.38 -9.18 -32.91
CA THR A 553 -11.10 -9.69 -33.46
C THR A 553 -10.87 -11.16 -33.14
N ASN A 554 -10.90 -11.99 -34.20
CA ASN A 554 -10.47 -13.39 -34.19
C ASN A 554 -9.03 -13.51 -33.66
N ALA A 555 -8.73 -14.60 -32.94
CA ALA A 555 -7.40 -14.84 -32.35
C ALA A 555 -6.23 -14.80 -33.36
N GLU A 556 -6.48 -15.04 -34.65
CA GLU A 556 -5.46 -14.95 -35.72
C GLU A 556 -4.99 -13.51 -36.01
N SER A 557 -5.79 -12.47 -35.71
CA SER A 557 -5.37 -11.08 -35.94
C SER A 557 -4.49 -10.52 -34.83
N VAL A 558 -4.41 -11.14 -33.65
CA VAL A 558 -3.63 -10.63 -32.49
C VAL A 558 -2.12 -10.61 -32.81
N ASN A 559 -1.64 -11.59 -33.57
CA ASN A 559 -0.23 -11.65 -33.99
C ASN A 559 0.16 -10.56 -35.01
N GLN A 560 -0.82 -10.00 -35.74
CA GLN A 560 -0.58 -8.92 -36.71
C GLN A 560 -0.47 -7.54 -36.04
N TRP A 561 -0.92 -7.42 -34.77
CA TRP A 561 -0.96 -6.16 -34.03
C TRP A 561 0.26 -5.96 -33.13
N LEU A 562 1.02 -7.04 -32.86
CA LEU A 562 2.32 -7.01 -32.19
C LEU A 562 3.42 -6.35 -33.05
N GLU A 563 3.21 -6.19 -34.36
CA GLU A 563 4.15 -5.53 -35.28
C GLU A 563 3.95 -4.00 -35.39
N ASP A 564 2.85 -3.45 -34.89
CA ASP A 564 2.57 -2.01 -34.93
C ASP A 564 3.03 -1.35 -33.61
N ASP A 565 4.12 -0.58 -33.66
CA ASP A 565 4.69 0.27 -32.58
C ASP A 565 3.71 1.39 -32.13
N LYS A 566 2.51 1.02 -31.67
CA LYS A 566 1.46 1.96 -31.30
C LYS A 566 1.58 2.36 -29.83
N PRO A 567 1.52 3.67 -29.54
CA PRO A 567 1.87 4.23 -28.24
C PRO A 567 0.83 4.01 -27.15
N VAL A 568 -0.43 3.90 -27.56
CA VAL A 568 -1.59 3.94 -26.68
C VAL A 568 -2.57 2.87 -27.11
N VAL A 569 -3.04 2.11 -26.13
CA VAL A 569 -4.16 1.18 -26.27
C VAL A 569 -5.43 1.84 -25.75
N TYR A 570 -6.51 1.75 -26.50
CA TYR A 570 -7.83 2.25 -26.12
C TYR A 570 -8.89 1.18 -26.31
N TRP A 571 -9.95 1.22 -25.50
CA TRP A 571 -11.13 0.39 -25.67
C TRP A 571 -12.41 1.21 -25.48
N SER A 572 -13.47 0.83 -26.20
CA SER A 572 -14.78 1.45 -26.00
C SER A 572 -15.35 1.05 -24.63
N PRO A 573 -16.01 1.99 -23.90
CA PRO A 573 -16.73 1.67 -22.67
C PRO A 573 -17.83 0.61 -22.85
N GLU A 574 -18.29 0.39 -24.09
CA GLU A 574 -19.33 -0.59 -24.42
C GLU A 574 -18.82 -2.03 -24.38
N VAL A 575 -17.50 -2.24 -24.51
CA VAL A 575 -16.88 -3.56 -24.45
C VAL A 575 -16.82 -4.03 -23.00
N GLY A 576 -17.30 -5.25 -22.73
CA GLY A 576 -17.30 -5.80 -21.37
C GLY A 576 -15.88 -5.95 -20.79
N SER A 577 -15.69 -5.58 -19.51
CA SER A 577 -14.38 -5.57 -18.82
C SER A 577 -13.62 -6.89 -18.91
N ASN A 578 -14.31 -8.04 -18.89
CA ASN A 578 -13.69 -9.37 -19.02
C ASN A 578 -13.02 -9.59 -20.38
N ILE A 579 -13.59 -9.04 -21.45
CA ILE A 579 -13.02 -9.14 -22.80
C ILE A 579 -11.76 -8.28 -22.87
N ILE A 580 -11.84 -7.04 -22.35
CA ILE A 580 -10.69 -6.12 -22.30
C ILE A 580 -9.56 -6.73 -21.47
N GLN A 581 -9.86 -7.25 -20.28
CA GLN A 581 -8.87 -7.91 -19.43
C GLN A 581 -8.19 -9.07 -20.14
N THR A 582 -8.97 -9.94 -20.80
CA THR A 582 -8.45 -11.09 -21.54
C THR A 582 -7.52 -10.63 -22.67
N LYS A 583 -7.92 -9.59 -23.42
CA LYS A 583 -7.11 -9.02 -24.51
C LYS A 583 -5.84 -8.35 -24.01
N LEU A 584 -5.89 -7.58 -22.93
CA LEU A 584 -4.71 -7.01 -22.30
C LEU A 584 -3.77 -8.10 -21.79
N ALA A 585 -4.30 -9.20 -21.25
CA ALA A 585 -3.49 -10.35 -20.84
C ALA A 585 -2.83 -11.06 -22.03
N GLU A 586 -3.54 -11.27 -23.14
CA GLU A 586 -2.99 -11.82 -24.40
C GLU A 586 -1.85 -10.96 -24.95
N LEU A 587 -1.91 -9.64 -24.75
CA LEU A 587 -0.89 -8.67 -25.18
C LEU A 587 0.23 -8.47 -24.14
N ASN A 588 0.24 -9.19 -23.01
CA ASN A 588 1.16 -8.97 -21.87
C ASN A 588 1.07 -7.56 -21.25
N LEU A 589 -0.08 -6.88 -21.39
CA LEU A 589 -0.37 -5.55 -20.85
C LEU A 589 -1.21 -5.61 -19.56
N TRP A 590 -1.52 -6.79 -19.04
CA TRP A 590 -2.22 -7.00 -17.76
C TRP A 590 -1.24 -7.25 -16.61
N LEU A 591 -0.85 -6.17 -15.94
CA LEU A 591 0.23 -6.11 -14.95
C LEU A 591 -0.24 -6.23 -13.50
N ILE A 592 -1.54 -6.35 -13.24
CA ILE A 592 -2.11 -6.50 -11.89
C ILE A 592 -2.53 -7.93 -11.55
N ASP A 593 -2.40 -8.26 -10.28
CA ASP A 593 -2.86 -9.49 -9.64
C ASP A 593 -4.35 -9.38 -9.27
N ASP A 594 -4.96 -10.46 -8.77
CA ASP A 594 -6.40 -10.48 -8.47
C ASP A 594 -6.80 -9.56 -7.30
N ASP A 595 -5.83 -9.16 -6.48
CA ASP A 595 -6.03 -8.17 -5.40
C ASP A 595 -5.84 -6.72 -5.89
N LEU A 596 -5.76 -6.54 -7.22
CA LEU A 596 -5.57 -5.27 -7.91
C LEU A 596 -4.24 -4.57 -7.60
N SER A 597 -3.24 -5.30 -7.09
CA SER A 597 -1.87 -4.82 -6.89
C SER A 597 -0.98 -5.17 -8.07
N CYS A 598 0.10 -4.41 -8.28
CA CYS A 598 1.08 -4.75 -9.33
C CYS A 598 1.72 -6.12 -9.05
N LYS A 599 1.94 -6.90 -10.11
CA LYS A 599 2.61 -8.20 -10.05
C LYS A 599 4.10 -8.09 -9.71
N ALA A 600 4.69 -6.92 -9.97
CA ALA A 600 6.11 -6.67 -9.81
C ALA A 600 6.37 -5.33 -9.11
N VAL A 601 7.52 -5.23 -8.44
CA VAL A 601 8.13 -3.99 -8.00
C VAL A 601 9.31 -3.70 -8.94
N ILE A 602 9.32 -2.53 -9.58
CA ILE A 602 10.36 -2.17 -10.55
C ILE A 602 11.18 -1.01 -10.00
N CYS A 603 12.43 -1.28 -9.63
CA CYS A 603 13.35 -0.27 -9.14
C CYS A 603 14.21 0.28 -10.26
N HIS A 604 13.91 1.51 -10.67
CA HIS A 604 14.69 2.23 -11.67
C HIS A 604 15.98 2.78 -11.08
N SER A 605 17.07 2.73 -11.84
CA SER A 605 18.31 3.40 -11.46
C SER A 605 18.09 4.91 -11.39
N LEU A 606 18.48 5.52 -10.28
CA LEU A 606 18.42 6.97 -10.04
C LEU A 606 19.39 7.76 -10.93
#